data_AF-A0A180FWQ2-F1
#
_entry.id   AF-A0A180FWQ2-F1
#
_cell.length_a   1.000
_cell.length_b   1.000
_cell.length_c   1.000
_cell.angle_alpha   90.00
_cell.angle_beta   90.00
_cell.angle_gamma   90.00
#
_symmetry.space_group_name_H-M   'P 1'
#
loop_
_entity.id
_entity.type
_entity.pdbx_description
1 polymer ?
#
loop_
_entity_poly.entity_id
_entity_poly.type
_entity_poly.pdbx_seq_one_letter_code
_entity_poly.pdbx_strand_id
1 'polypeptide(L)'
;MSQGSNCIRSSELDIDDPRLPEIQSLEHAEHARIAFSQRRKQYSQQKINQRVKKSSQELAELIDANTRAIEGKVKAVIRLNVRKRKAHRAEFAVTKKRRITLGKYRMRRVNCTEKASILKCFNRRGGTHGLVHTHQWWALV
;
A
#
# COMPACT_ATOMS: atom_id res chain seq x y z
N MET A 1 8.24 50.55 -26.62
CA MET A 1 8.39 50.78 -28.08
C MET A 1 9.88 50.80 -28.38
N SER A 2 10.49 49.64 -28.55
CA SER A 2 11.89 49.54 -29.00
C SER A 2 11.84 49.54 -30.52
N GLN A 3 12.44 50.56 -31.14
CA GLN A 3 12.62 50.64 -32.59
C GLN A 3 13.27 49.34 -33.05
N GLY A 4 12.55 48.54 -33.84
CA GLY A 4 13.18 47.46 -34.58
C GLY A 4 14.25 48.09 -35.45
N SER A 5 15.50 47.73 -35.21
CA SER A 5 16.59 48.09 -36.10
C SER A 5 16.24 47.51 -37.48
N ASN A 6 15.85 48.37 -38.41
CA ASN A 6 15.76 48.04 -39.83
C ASN A 6 17.19 47.74 -40.31
N CYS A 7 17.68 46.54 -39.99
CA CYS A 7 18.95 46.03 -40.50
C CYS A 7 18.66 45.56 -41.93
N ILE A 8 19.21 46.27 -42.92
CA ILE A 8 19.11 45.90 -44.32
C ILE A 8 19.71 44.50 -44.47
N ARG A 9 18.94 43.57 -45.01
CA ARG A 9 19.45 42.21 -45.20
C ARG A 9 20.40 42.13 -46.38
N SER A 10 21.36 41.23 -46.33
CA SER A 10 22.23 40.98 -47.49
C SER A 10 21.44 40.59 -48.75
N SER A 11 20.29 39.94 -48.58
CA SER A 11 19.37 39.59 -49.67
C SER A 11 18.62 40.77 -50.30
N GLU A 12 18.67 41.94 -49.66
CA GLU A 12 17.98 43.16 -50.11
C GLU A 12 18.93 44.15 -50.80
N LEU A 13 20.23 43.83 -50.84
CA LEU A 13 21.27 44.62 -51.47
C LEU A 13 21.62 44.11 -52.87
N ASP A 14 21.99 45.03 -53.75
CA ASP A 14 22.47 44.70 -55.08
C ASP A 14 23.87 44.06 -55.01
N ILE A 15 24.22 43.27 -56.03
CA ILE A 15 25.48 42.51 -56.08
C ILE A 15 26.69 43.44 -56.06
N ASP A 16 26.53 44.64 -56.62
CA ASP A 16 27.56 45.66 -56.70
C ASP A 16 27.57 46.64 -55.49
N ASP A 17 26.70 46.45 -54.48
CA ASP A 17 26.73 47.32 -53.29
C ASP A 17 28.03 47.05 -52.48
N PRO A 18 28.89 48.06 -52.28
CA PRO A 18 30.15 47.88 -51.57
C PRO A 18 29.99 47.45 -50.09
N ARG A 19 28.80 47.60 -49.50
CA ARG A 19 28.49 47.19 -48.11
C ARG A 19 28.07 45.71 -48.00
N LEU A 20 27.80 45.04 -49.11
CA LEU A 20 27.31 43.66 -49.16
C LEU A 20 28.21 42.67 -48.41
N PRO A 21 29.56 42.69 -48.55
CA PRO A 21 30.43 41.71 -47.87
C PRO A 21 30.39 41.84 -46.34
N GLU A 22 30.34 43.07 -45.83
CA GLU A 22 30.31 43.34 -44.39
C GLU A 22 28.99 42.86 -43.78
N ILE A 23 27.86 43.15 -44.44
CA ILE A 23 26.52 42.73 -44.00
C ILE A 23 26.37 41.21 -44.04
N GLN A 24 26.85 40.54 -45.09
CA GLN A 24 26.89 39.08 -45.16
C GLN A 24 27.71 38.46 -44.03
N SER A 25 28.86 39.06 -43.69
CA SER A 25 29.72 38.56 -42.61
C SER A 25 29.04 38.68 -41.24
N LEU A 26 28.33 39.78 -41.00
CA LEU A 26 27.57 40.03 -39.77
C LEU A 26 26.41 39.05 -39.63
N GLU A 27 25.59 38.90 -40.68
CA GLU A 27 24.49 37.93 -40.69
C GLU A 27 24.99 36.51 -40.48
N HIS A 28 26.07 36.10 -41.18
CA HIS A 28 26.66 34.78 -40.99
C HIS A 28 27.14 34.56 -39.56
N ALA A 29 27.79 35.55 -38.95
CA ALA A 29 28.22 35.50 -37.56
C ALA A 29 27.02 35.39 -36.59
N GLU A 30 25.94 36.13 -36.82
CA GLU A 30 24.70 36.03 -36.04
C GLU A 30 24.05 34.66 -36.17
N HIS A 31 23.89 34.16 -37.40
CA HIS A 31 23.35 32.84 -37.66
C HIS A 31 24.18 31.74 -37.00
N ALA A 32 25.51 31.82 -37.07
CA ALA A 32 26.40 30.91 -36.39
C ALA A 32 26.21 30.98 -34.86
N ARG A 33 26.15 32.18 -34.27
CA ARG A 33 25.90 32.36 -32.82
C ARG A 33 24.56 31.75 -32.39
N ILE A 34 23.50 31.97 -33.15
CA ILE A 34 22.17 31.42 -32.88
C ILE A 34 22.21 29.89 -32.99
N ALA A 35 22.80 29.35 -34.05
CA ALA A 35 22.93 27.90 -34.25
C ALA A 35 23.69 27.23 -33.10
N PHE A 36 24.82 27.80 -32.67
CA PHE A 36 25.58 27.28 -31.53
C PHE A 36 24.80 27.38 -30.21
N SER A 37 24.06 28.47 -29.99
CA SER A 37 23.20 28.65 -28.82
C SER A 37 22.08 27.61 -28.78
N GLN A 38 21.38 27.41 -29.90
CA GLN A 38 20.32 26.40 -30.02
C GLN A 38 20.87 24.99 -29.81
N ARG A 39 22.02 24.67 -30.40
CA ARG A 39 22.69 23.38 -30.20
C ARG A 39 22.99 23.12 -28.74
N ARG A 40 23.53 24.11 -28.01
CA ARG A 40 23.78 24.01 -26.56
C ARG A 40 22.49 23.75 -25.77
N LYS A 41 21.42 24.48 -26.08
CA LYS A 41 20.10 24.30 -25.43
C LYS A 41 19.52 22.91 -25.68
N GLN A 42 19.64 22.39 -26.90
CA GLN A 42 19.18 21.03 -27.23
C GLN A 42 19.96 19.98 -26.44
N TYR A 43 21.30 20.10 -26.36
CA TYR A 43 22.12 19.19 -25.56
C TYR A 43 21.78 19.23 -24.07
N SER A 44 21.57 20.43 -23.49
CA SER A 44 21.18 20.53 -22.08
C SER A 44 19.81 19.91 -21.84
N GLN A 45 18.85 20.13 -22.74
CA GLN A 45 17.51 19.54 -22.64
C GLN A 45 17.56 18.01 -22.74
N GLN A 46 18.34 17.46 -23.66
CA GLN A 46 18.53 16.01 -23.78
C GLN A 46 19.10 15.40 -22.50
N LYS A 47 20.09 16.05 -21.87
CA LYS A 47 20.66 15.59 -20.59
C LYS A 47 19.61 15.58 -19.47
N ILE A 48 18.78 16.62 -19.39
CA ILE A 48 17.68 16.69 -18.40
C ILE A 48 16.68 15.54 -18.65
N ASN A 49 16.23 15.38 -19.89
CA ASN A 49 15.28 14.33 -20.26
C ASN A 49 15.82 12.93 -19.95
N GLN A 50 17.11 12.67 -20.17
CA GLN A 50 17.75 11.40 -19.80
C GLN A 50 17.76 11.17 -18.28
N ARG A 51 18.05 12.21 -17.49
CA ARG A 51 18.01 12.10 -16.01
C ARG A 51 16.59 11.80 -15.51
N VAL A 52 15.59 12.49 -16.04
CA VAL A 52 14.18 12.26 -15.71
C VAL A 52 13.76 10.83 -16.06
N LYS A 53 14.14 10.33 -17.25
CA LYS A 53 13.86 8.94 -17.64
C LYS A 53 14.48 7.93 -16.67
N LYS A 54 15.75 8.11 -16.29
CA LYS A 54 16.42 7.24 -15.31
C LYS A 54 15.72 7.27 -13.96
N SER A 55 15.40 8.46 -13.45
CA SER A 55 14.67 8.61 -12.18
C SER A 55 13.27 7.98 -12.23
N SER A 56 12.54 8.13 -13.34
CA SER A 56 11.24 7.50 -13.51
C SER A 56 11.34 5.97 -13.54
N GLN A 57 12.41 5.42 -14.13
CA GLN A 57 12.65 3.99 -14.18
C GLN A 57 12.98 3.45 -12.78
N GLU A 58 13.87 4.11 -12.03
CA GLU A 58 14.19 3.76 -10.64
C GLU A 58 12.93 3.77 -9.76
N LEU A 59 12.06 4.77 -9.94
CA LEU A 59 10.80 4.83 -9.21
C LEU A 59 9.86 3.67 -9.56
N ALA A 60 9.77 3.30 -10.84
CA ALA A 60 8.97 2.15 -11.28
C ALA A 60 9.49 0.84 -10.66
N GLU A 61 10.80 0.64 -10.63
CA GLU A 61 11.43 -0.54 -10.00
C GLU A 61 11.12 -0.62 -8.50
N LEU A 62 11.12 0.52 -7.79
CA LEU A 62 10.73 0.59 -6.38
C LEU A 62 9.24 0.26 -6.18
N ILE A 63 8.35 0.75 -7.04
CA ILE A 63 6.92 0.44 -7.01
C ILE A 63 6.70 -1.06 -7.22
N ASP A 64 7.38 -1.67 -8.19
CA ASP A 64 7.26 -3.10 -8.48
C ASP A 64 7.79 -3.96 -7.34
N ALA A 65 8.89 -3.56 -6.71
CA ALA A 65 9.43 -4.24 -5.53
C ALA A 65 8.44 -4.18 -4.35
N ASN A 66 7.86 -3.01 -4.10
CA ASN A 66 6.87 -2.83 -3.03
C ASN A 66 5.60 -3.66 -3.29
N THR A 67 5.11 -3.66 -4.53
CA THR A 67 3.94 -4.44 -4.94
C THR A 67 4.15 -5.94 -4.67
N ARG A 68 5.31 -6.49 -5.04
CA ARG A 68 5.67 -7.89 -4.73
C ARG A 68 5.73 -8.17 -3.23
N ALA A 69 6.28 -7.24 -2.44
CA ALA A 69 6.34 -7.39 -0.99
C ALA A 69 4.94 -7.38 -0.34
N ILE A 70 4.05 -6.50 -0.78
CA ILE A 70 2.65 -6.45 -0.33
C ILE A 70 1.93 -7.74 -0.69
N GLU A 71 2.08 -8.22 -1.93
CA GLU A 71 1.46 -9.48 -2.38
C GLU A 71 1.89 -10.65 -1.49
N GLY A 72 3.18 -10.74 -1.14
CA GLY A 72 3.70 -11.75 -0.22
C GLY A 72 3.05 -11.68 1.17
N LYS A 73 2.91 -10.47 1.73
CA LYS A 73 2.25 -10.25 3.03
C LYS A 73 0.77 -10.65 2.98
N VAL A 74 0.05 -10.27 1.93
CA VAL A 74 -1.37 -10.62 1.75
C VAL A 74 -1.54 -12.14 1.66
N LYS A 75 -0.71 -12.83 0.88
CA LYS A 75 -0.73 -14.31 0.80
C LYS A 75 -0.49 -14.95 2.16
N ALA A 76 0.45 -14.43 2.95
CA ALA A 76 0.71 -14.92 4.30
C ALA A 76 -0.51 -14.75 5.24
N VAL A 77 -1.14 -13.57 5.22
CA VAL A 77 -2.35 -13.29 6.00
C VAL A 77 -3.50 -14.22 5.61
N ILE A 78 -3.71 -14.45 4.31
CA ILE A 78 -4.72 -15.40 3.81
C ILE A 78 -4.47 -16.81 4.38
N ARG A 79 -3.23 -17.31 4.31
CA ARG A 79 -2.86 -18.63 4.86
C ARG A 79 -3.11 -18.72 6.36
N LEU A 80 -2.73 -17.70 7.12
CA LEU A 80 -2.99 -17.64 8.57
C LEU A 80 -4.49 -17.64 8.87
N ASN A 81 -5.28 -16.88 8.12
CA ASN A 81 -6.74 -16.84 8.29
C ASN A 81 -7.39 -18.19 7.99
N VAL A 82 -6.92 -18.92 6.98
CA VAL A 82 -7.39 -20.29 6.70
C VAL A 82 -7.09 -21.22 7.89
N ARG A 83 -5.89 -21.15 8.46
CA ARG A 83 -5.51 -21.94 9.65
C ARG A 83 -6.39 -21.60 10.86
N LYS A 84 -6.58 -20.31 11.14
CA LYS A 84 -7.46 -19.84 12.23
C LYS A 84 -8.90 -20.36 12.06
N ARG A 85 -9.46 -20.30 10.85
CA ARG A 85 -10.81 -20.85 10.57
C ARG A 85 -10.87 -22.36 10.82
N LYS A 86 -9.86 -23.12 10.42
CA LYS A 86 -9.80 -24.57 10.69
C LYS A 86 -9.72 -24.86 12.18
N ALA A 87 -8.86 -24.16 12.92
CA ALA A 87 -8.72 -24.30 14.36
C ALA A 87 -10.04 -24.00 15.08
N HIS A 88 -10.68 -22.88 14.74
CA HIS A 88 -11.98 -22.50 15.28
C HIS A 88 -13.05 -23.57 15.00
N ARG A 89 -13.12 -24.11 13.78
CA ARG A 89 -14.05 -25.23 13.48
C ARG A 89 -13.78 -26.47 14.33
N ALA A 90 -12.51 -26.81 14.57
CA ALA A 90 -12.15 -27.93 15.42
C ALA A 90 -12.56 -27.68 16.89
N GLU A 91 -12.31 -26.48 17.43
CA GLU A 91 -12.76 -26.08 18.78
C GLU A 91 -14.28 -26.16 18.93
N PHE A 92 -15.04 -25.68 17.94
CA PHE A 92 -16.50 -25.77 17.92
C PHE A 92 -17.00 -27.22 17.88
N ALA A 93 -16.34 -28.10 17.13
CA ALA A 93 -16.68 -29.52 17.10
C ALA A 93 -16.43 -30.22 18.45
N VAL A 94 -15.34 -29.86 19.14
CA VAL A 94 -15.02 -30.38 20.49
C VAL A 94 -16.03 -29.88 21.53
N THR A 95 -16.38 -28.59 21.50
CA THR A 95 -17.36 -28.00 22.44
C THR A 95 -18.77 -28.53 22.23
N LYS A 96 -19.21 -28.77 20.99
CA LYS A 96 -20.53 -29.38 20.71
C LYS A 96 -20.66 -30.79 21.29
N LYS A 97 -19.57 -31.57 21.38
CA LYS A 97 -19.55 -32.90 22.03
C LYS A 97 -19.63 -32.83 23.58
N ARG A 98 -19.40 -31.66 24.20
CA ARG A 98 -19.43 -31.47 25.66
C ARG A 98 -20.67 -30.75 26.19
N ARG A 99 -21.62 -30.37 25.34
CA ARG A 99 -22.88 -29.76 25.80
C ARG A 99 -23.84 -30.85 26.30
N ILE A 100 -23.59 -31.35 27.50
CA ILE A 100 -24.57 -32.12 28.28
C ILE A 100 -25.70 -31.15 28.64
N THR A 101 -26.73 -31.08 27.80
CA THR A 101 -27.97 -30.39 28.17
C THR A 101 -28.63 -31.19 29.28
N LEU A 102 -28.74 -30.61 30.48
CA LEU A 102 -29.33 -31.24 31.67
C LEU A 102 -30.71 -31.88 31.40
N GLY A 103 -31.47 -31.34 30.44
CA GLY A 103 -32.76 -31.89 30.01
C GLY A 103 -32.68 -33.20 29.20
N LYS A 104 -31.58 -33.45 28.47
CA LYS A 104 -31.41 -34.69 27.68
C LYS A 104 -31.11 -35.90 28.57
N TYR A 105 -30.45 -35.67 29.70
CA TYR A 105 -29.93 -36.70 30.60
C TYR A 105 -30.70 -36.78 31.93
N ARG A 106 -31.92 -36.22 32.00
CA ARG A 106 -32.78 -36.21 33.21
C ARG A 106 -31.99 -36.01 34.50
N MET A 107 -31.21 -34.94 34.56
CA MET A 107 -30.34 -34.70 35.70
C MET A 107 -31.15 -34.14 36.87
N ARG A 108 -30.99 -34.71 38.07
CA ARG A 108 -31.59 -34.19 39.32
C ARG A 108 -30.50 -33.70 40.26
N ARG A 109 -30.78 -32.59 40.96
CA ARG A 109 -29.91 -32.10 42.03
C ARG A 109 -30.00 -33.04 43.22
N VAL A 110 -28.85 -33.50 43.70
CA VAL A 110 -28.72 -34.47 44.80
C VAL A 110 -27.80 -33.91 45.88
N ASN A 111 -27.80 -34.56 47.04
CA ASN A 111 -26.80 -34.29 48.07
C ASN A 111 -25.49 -35.04 47.77
N CYS A 112 -24.37 -34.57 48.33
CA CYS A 112 -23.03 -35.18 48.13
C CYS A 112 -22.97 -36.66 48.55
N THR A 113 -23.85 -37.09 49.45
CA THR A 113 -23.91 -38.44 50.01
C THR A 113 -24.65 -39.45 49.12
N GLU A 114 -25.40 -38.97 48.12
CA GLU A 114 -26.06 -39.81 47.13
C GLU A 114 -25.07 -40.16 46.01
N LYS A 115 -25.40 -41.11 45.11
CA LYS A 115 -24.57 -41.48 43.93
C LYS A 115 -24.46 -40.32 42.92
N ALA A 116 -23.85 -39.23 43.33
CA ALA A 116 -23.65 -38.02 42.55
C ALA A 116 -22.64 -38.30 41.45
N SER A 117 -23.06 -38.15 40.20
CA SER A 117 -22.20 -38.39 39.04
C SER A 117 -21.45 -37.14 38.59
N ILE A 118 -21.96 -35.94 38.89
CA ILE A 118 -21.45 -34.68 38.36
C ILE A 118 -21.47 -33.56 39.42
N LEU A 119 -20.34 -32.88 39.60
CA LEU A 119 -20.23 -31.62 40.36
C LEU A 119 -20.33 -30.42 39.42
N LYS A 120 -21.28 -29.52 39.67
CA LYS A 120 -21.44 -28.26 38.94
C LYS A 120 -20.99 -27.09 39.83
N CYS A 121 -19.90 -26.43 39.42
CA CYS A 121 -19.39 -25.23 40.07
C CYS A 121 -19.79 -23.99 39.26
N PHE A 122 -20.30 -22.95 39.92
CA PHE A 122 -20.62 -21.68 39.28
C PHE A 122 -20.64 -20.53 40.28
N ASN A 123 -20.43 -19.31 39.78
CA ASN A 123 -20.52 -18.10 40.57
C ASN A 123 -21.96 -17.57 40.49
N ARG A 124 -22.57 -17.28 41.64
CA ARG A 124 -23.85 -16.55 41.72
C ARG A 124 -23.65 -15.22 42.42
N ARG A 125 -24.48 -14.22 42.12
CA ARG A 125 -24.47 -12.96 42.88
C ARG A 125 -24.95 -13.25 44.30
N GLY A 126 -24.07 -13.14 45.28
CA GLY A 126 -24.35 -13.42 46.69
C GLY A 126 -24.58 -12.14 47.47
N GLY A 127 -25.71 -11.48 47.20
CA GLY A 127 -26.14 -10.29 47.94
C GLY A 127 -25.10 -9.15 47.94
N THR A 128 -25.06 -8.39 49.03
CA THR A 128 -24.24 -7.17 49.18
C THR A 128 -22.72 -7.42 49.19
N HIS A 129 -22.27 -8.67 49.31
CA HIS A 129 -20.86 -9.02 49.55
C HIS A 129 -20.15 -9.63 48.32
N GLY A 130 -20.76 -9.56 47.13
CA GLY A 130 -20.12 -9.94 45.87
C GLY A 130 -20.44 -11.34 45.34
N LEU A 131 -19.64 -11.83 44.39
CA LEU A 131 -19.85 -13.13 43.74
C LEU A 131 -19.51 -14.27 44.71
N VAL A 132 -20.49 -15.15 44.98
CA VAL A 132 -20.30 -16.33 45.81
C VAL A 132 -20.11 -17.56 44.93
N HIS A 133 -18.97 -18.23 45.12
CA HIS A 133 -18.69 -19.50 44.46
C HIS A 133 -19.57 -20.60 45.07
N THR A 134 -20.38 -21.25 44.23
CA THR A 134 -21.36 -22.23 44.68
C THR A 134 -21.14 -23.56 43.96
N HIS A 135 -21.33 -24.63 44.72
CA HIS A 135 -21.21 -26.00 44.26
C HIS A 135 -22.57 -26.69 44.35
N GLN A 136 -22.94 -27.44 43.31
CA GLN A 136 -24.15 -28.27 43.29
C GLN A 136 -23.83 -29.65 42.75
N TRP A 137 -24.26 -30.67 43.48
CA TRP A 137 -24.15 -32.07 43.05
C TRP A 137 -25.37 -32.48 42.23
N TRP A 138 -25.12 -33.24 41.17
CA TRP A 138 -26.15 -33.75 40.27
C TRP A 138 -25.94 -35.23 39.98
N ALA A 139 -27.04 -35.96 39.85
CA ALA A 139 -27.08 -37.35 39.43
C ALA A 139 -27.95 -37.51 38.18
N LEU A 140 -27.61 -38.51 37.36
CA LEU A 140 -28.48 -39.04 36.32
C LEU A 140 -29.68 -39.76 36.98
N VAL A 141 -30.89 -39.48 36.49
CA VAL A 141 -32.13 -40.19 36.87
C VAL A 141 -32.55 -41.14 35.76
#